data_AF-A0A1G6UNH6-F1
#
_entry.id   AF-A0A1G6UNH6-F1
#
_cell.length_a   1.000
_cell.length_b   1.000
_cell.length_c   1.000
_cell.angle_alpha   90.00
_cell.angle_beta   90.00
_cell.angle_gamma   90.00
#
_symmetry.space_group_name_H-M   'P 1'
#
loop_
_entity.id
_entity.type
_entity.pdbx_description
1 polymer ?
#
loop_
_entity_poly.entity_id
_entity_poly.type
_entity_poly.pdbx_seq_one_letter_code
_entity_poly.pdbx_strand_id
1 'polypeptide(L)'
;MTPADRLMALRYLAHGLTAAVKDQEKVLEQVQQATGAKSFSTRFGGISMVAPSQSIAVDDDALLEHVEEDNPDEVIVTRTVRESYKKALVAHLAITGADVIDRRTGEVVTWARVKHRAGYLQGRLTDEAKSAAEVEVRARAEQLSTSLLEVTDG
;
A
#
# COMPACT_ATOMS: atom_id res chain seq x y z
N MET A 1 29.93 1.59 -24.88
CA MET A 1 28.70 1.51 -24.07
C MET A 1 27.90 0.28 -24.45
N THR A 2 27.81 -0.71 -23.55
CA THR A 2 27.01 -1.92 -23.78
C THR A 2 25.53 -1.66 -23.46
N PRO A 3 24.61 -2.49 -23.97
CA PRO A 3 23.20 -2.44 -23.54
C PRO A 3 23.01 -2.64 -22.03
N ALA A 4 23.90 -3.39 -21.38
CA ALA A 4 23.87 -3.61 -19.94
C ALA A 4 24.20 -2.32 -19.15
N ASP A 5 25.23 -1.57 -19.56
CA ASP A 5 25.60 -0.30 -18.92
C ASP A 5 24.47 0.72 -19.02
N ARG A 6 23.81 0.79 -20.19
CA ARG A 6 22.64 1.65 -20.40
C ARG A 6 21.50 1.28 -19.46
N LEU A 7 21.18 -0.01 -19.33
CA LEU A 7 20.12 -0.47 -18.44
C LEU A 7 20.42 -0.14 -16.98
N MET A 8 21.67 -0.30 -16.54
CA MET A 8 22.07 0.01 -15.17
C MET A 8 22.06 1.52 -14.89
N ALA A 9 22.49 2.35 -15.83
CA ALA A 9 22.37 3.81 -15.72
C ALA A 9 20.90 4.25 -15.61
N LEU A 10 19.98 3.64 -16.37
CA LEU A 10 18.55 3.91 -16.25
C LEU A 10 17.98 3.49 -14.89
N ARG A 11 18.40 2.34 -14.35
CA ARG A 11 17.99 1.89 -13.00
C ARG A 11 18.50 2.84 -11.91
N TYR A 12 19.73 3.33 -12.05
CA TYR A 12 20.32 4.32 -11.15
C TYR A 12 19.50 5.63 -11.17
N LEU A 13 19.14 6.14 -12.35
CA LEU A 13 18.29 7.32 -12.49
C LEU A 13 16.88 7.09 -11.92
N ALA A 14 16.28 5.93 -12.19
CA ALA A 14 14.97 5.56 -11.67
C ALA A 14 14.94 5.52 -10.14
N HIS A 15 16.02 5.07 -9.50
CA HIS A 15 16.17 5.11 -8.04
C HIS A 15 16.12 6.55 -7.50
N GLY A 16 16.91 7.46 -8.08
CA GLY A 16 16.91 8.88 -7.70
C GLY A 16 15.55 9.57 -7.91
N LEU A 17 14.89 9.31 -9.04
CA LEU A 17 13.54 9.83 -9.31
C LEU A 17 12.51 9.30 -8.31
N THR A 18 12.58 8.01 -7.97
CA THR A 18 11.70 7.41 -6.96
C THR A 18 11.88 8.06 -5.59
N ALA A 19 13.12 8.38 -5.20
CA ALA A 19 13.38 9.10 -3.95
C ALA A 19 12.80 10.53 -3.98
N ALA A 20 13.01 11.27 -5.07
CA ALA A 20 12.48 12.63 -5.23
C ALA A 20 10.94 12.67 -5.19
N VAL A 21 10.28 11.69 -5.81
CA VAL A 21 8.80 11.55 -5.73
C VAL A 21 8.35 11.36 -4.28
N LYS A 22 8.99 10.45 -3.54
CA LYS A 22 8.65 10.21 -2.12
C LYS A 22 8.82 11.45 -1.25
N ASP A 23 9.83 12.28 -1.53
CA ASP A 23 10.01 13.52 -0.78
C ASP A 23 8.89 14.52 -1.07
N GLN A 24 8.40 14.59 -2.31
CA GLN A 24 7.23 15.41 -2.64
C GLN A 24 5.92 14.85 -2.06
N GLU A 25 5.77 13.52 -1.98
CA GLU A 25 4.63 12.89 -1.30
C GLU A 25 4.57 13.31 0.17
N LYS A 26 5.69 13.29 0.89
CA LYS A 26 5.76 13.75 2.29
C LYS A 26 5.37 15.23 2.43
N VAL A 27 5.84 16.08 1.53
CA VAL A 27 5.47 17.51 1.54
C VAL A 27 3.96 17.65 1.31
N LEU A 28 3.39 16.89 0.38
CA LEU A 28 1.96 16.95 0.10
C LEU A 28 1.12 16.40 1.27
N GLU A 29 1.60 15.37 1.97
CA GLU A 29 1.00 14.87 3.21
C GLU A 29 1.00 15.95 4.31
N GLN A 30 2.08 16.71 4.47
CA GLN A 30 2.14 17.83 5.43
C GLN A 30 1.14 18.93 5.07
N VAL A 31 1.04 19.29 3.78
CA VAL A 31 0.04 20.25 3.29
C VAL A 31 -1.38 19.73 3.55
N GLN A 32 -1.62 18.43 3.33
CA GLN A 32 -2.90 17.81 3.61
C GLN A 32 -3.25 17.87 5.10
N GLN A 33 -2.30 17.58 5.99
CA GLN A 33 -2.50 17.65 7.43
C GLN A 33 -2.81 19.08 7.89
N ALA A 34 -2.15 20.08 7.30
CA ALA A 34 -2.36 21.49 7.64
C ALA A 34 -3.69 22.06 7.11
N THR A 35 -4.14 21.61 5.94
CA THR A 35 -5.29 22.21 5.23
C THR A 35 -6.56 21.37 5.27
N GLY A 36 -6.45 20.07 5.57
CA GLY A 36 -7.55 19.10 5.47
C GLY A 36 -7.97 18.77 4.03
N ALA A 37 -7.23 19.23 3.01
CA ALA A 37 -7.58 19.00 1.61
C ALA A 37 -7.60 17.51 1.25
N LYS A 38 -8.70 17.04 0.65
CA LYS A 38 -8.87 15.62 0.26
C LYS A 38 -8.36 15.31 -1.14
N SER A 39 -8.22 16.33 -1.99
CA SER A 39 -7.73 16.20 -3.35
C SER A 39 -7.00 17.45 -3.79
N PHE A 40 -6.07 17.26 -4.72
CA PHE A 40 -5.23 18.27 -5.34
C PHE A 40 -5.33 18.09 -6.85
N SER A 41 -5.73 19.15 -7.55
CA SER A 41 -5.75 19.17 -9.01
C SER A 41 -4.45 19.80 -9.52
N THR A 42 -3.86 19.17 -10.54
CA THR A 42 -2.64 19.66 -11.19
C THR A 42 -2.84 19.67 -12.69
N ARG A 43 -1.97 20.39 -13.41
CA ARG A 43 -1.94 20.36 -14.87
C ARG A 43 -1.64 18.97 -15.47
N PHE A 44 -1.17 18.02 -14.66
CA PHE A 44 -0.79 16.67 -15.09
C PHE A 44 -1.83 15.61 -14.71
N GLY A 45 -2.84 15.98 -13.91
CA GLY A 45 -3.82 15.05 -13.35
C GLY A 45 -4.17 15.38 -11.90
N GLY A 46 -4.82 14.43 -11.23
CA GLY A 46 -5.29 14.59 -9.85
C GLY A 46 -4.53 13.72 -8.86
N ILE A 47 -4.36 14.23 -7.65
CA ILE A 47 -3.90 13.46 -6.48
C ILE A 47 -5.01 13.50 -5.44
N SER A 48 -5.37 12.35 -4.88
CA SER A 48 -6.39 12.22 -3.85
C SER A 48 -5.83 11.51 -2.62
N MET A 49 -6.26 11.94 -1.45
CA MET A 49 -6.01 11.21 -0.20
C MET A 49 -7.06 10.11 -0.07
N VAL A 50 -6.61 8.85 -0.10
CA VAL A 50 -7.48 7.71 0.12
C VAL A 50 -7.45 7.38 1.60
N ALA A 51 -8.60 7.54 2.28
CA ALA A 51 -8.82 6.94 3.58
C ALA A 51 -9.22 5.47 3.35
N PRO A 52 -8.34 4.50 3.62
CA PRO A 52 -8.69 3.10 3.46
C PRO A 52 -9.85 2.74 4.38
N SER A 53 -10.72 1.85 3.92
CA SER A 53 -11.73 1.25 4.78
C SER A 53 -11.06 0.55 5.97
N GLN A 54 -11.72 0.60 7.12
CA GLN A 54 -11.33 -0.20 8.27
C GLN A 54 -11.33 -1.68 7.87
N SER A 55 -10.33 -2.42 8.34
CA SER A 55 -10.22 -3.87 8.10
C SER A 55 -10.20 -4.61 9.44
N ILE A 56 -10.61 -5.87 9.47
CA ILE A 56 -10.51 -6.69 10.68
C ILE A 56 -9.12 -7.32 10.71
N ALA A 57 -8.41 -7.16 11.83
CA ALA A 57 -7.23 -7.94 12.15
C ALA A 57 -7.61 -9.03 13.17
N VAL A 58 -7.20 -10.25 12.88
CA VAL A 58 -7.40 -11.42 13.74
C VAL A 58 -6.15 -11.59 14.60
N ASP A 59 -6.35 -11.83 15.89
CA ASP A 59 -5.33 -12.33 16.80
C ASP A 59 -5.38 -13.86 16.75
N ASP A 60 -4.34 -14.46 16.18
CA ASP A 60 -4.33 -15.89 15.90
C ASP A 60 -4.20 -16.74 17.17
N ASP A 61 -3.54 -16.22 18.22
CA ASP A 61 -3.38 -16.92 19.49
C ASP A 61 -4.69 -16.88 20.28
N ALA A 62 -5.34 -15.71 20.37
CA ALA A 62 -6.64 -15.58 21.02
C ALA A 62 -7.75 -16.34 20.26
N LEU A 63 -7.68 -16.38 18.92
CA LEU A 63 -8.59 -17.18 18.12
C LEU A 63 -8.36 -18.68 18.36
N LEU A 64 -7.11 -19.11 18.49
CA LEU A 64 -6.79 -20.50 18.79
C LEU A 64 -7.36 -20.91 20.16
N GLU A 65 -7.18 -20.10 21.19
CA GLU A 65 -7.73 -20.35 22.53
C GLU A 65 -9.26 -20.50 22.49
N HIS A 66 -9.95 -19.56 21.84
CA HIS A 66 -11.40 -19.61 21.68
C HIS A 66 -11.88 -20.85 20.91
N VAL A 67 -11.19 -21.25 19.85
CA VAL A 67 -11.55 -22.43 19.06
C VAL A 67 -11.20 -23.73 19.80
N GLU A 68 -10.12 -23.77 20.58
CA GLU A 68 -9.78 -24.90 21.45
C GLU A 68 -10.88 -25.14 22.51
N GLU A 69 -11.51 -24.08 23.01
CA GLU A 69 -12.61 -24.15 23.99
C GLU A 69 -13.95 -24.61 23.37
N ASP A 70 -14.37 -23.97 22.28
CA ASP A 70 -15.73 -24.16 21.74
C ASP A 70 -15.81 -25.24 20.65
N ASN A 71 -14.76 -25.43 19.85
CA ASN A 71 -14.76 -26.30 18.66
C ASN A 71 -13.39 -26.96 18.40
N PRO A 72 -12.90 -27.83 19.30
CA PRO A 72 -11.52 -28.36 19.26
C PRO A 72 -11.19 -29.16 17.98
N ASP A 73 -12.20 -29.75 17.31
CA ASP A 73 -12.01 -30.52 16.07
C ASP A 73 -11.52 -29.66 14.87
N GLU A 74 -11.59 -28.33 15.00
CA GLU A 74 -11.10 -27.37 14.01
C GLU A 74 -9.63 -26.97 14.21
N VAL A 75 -8.98 -27.49 15.24
CA VAL A 75 -7.54 -27.32 15.50
C VAL A 75 -6.77 -28.44 14.82
N ILE A 76 -5.81 -28.10 13.95
CA ILE A 76 -4.94 -29.09 13.32
C ILE A 76 -3.73 -29.44 14.19
N VAL A 77 -3.07 -30.55 13.86
CA VAL A 77 -1.94 -31.15 14.61
C VAL A 77 -0.83 -30.14 14.95
N THR A 78 -0.65 -29.08 14.16
CA THR A 78 0.34 -28.00 14.41
C THR A 78 -0.15 -26.91 15.38
N ARG A 79 -1.24 -27.13 16.12
CA ARG A 79 -1.91 -26.13 16.99
C ARG A 79 -2.21 -24.83 16.23
N THR A 80 -2.91 -24.98 15.11
CA THR A 80 -3.40 -23.85 14.32
C THR A 80 -4.85 -24.10 13.92
N VAL A 81 -5.63 -23.04 13.77
CA VAL A 81 -7.02 -23.14 13.30
C VAL A 81 -7.02 -23.41 11.79
N ARG A 82 -7.89 -24.32 11.32
CA ARG A 82 -8.05 -24.59 9.88
C ARG A 82 -8.40 -23.32 9.12
N GLU A 83 -7.68 -23.05 8.03
CA GLU A 83 -7.85 -21.83 7.22
C GLU A 83 -9.26 -21.69 6.62
N SER A 84 -9.91 -22.80 6.26
CA SER A 84 -11.30 -22.80 5.78
C SER A 84 -12.28 -22.33 6.85
N TYR A 85 -12.08 -22.80 8.09
CA TYR A 85 -12.89 -22.39 9.24
C TYR A 85 -12.63 -20.92 9.58
N LYS A 86 -11.37 -20.49 9.63
CA LYS A 86 -10.98 -19.09 9.85
C LYS A 86 -11.65 -18.15 8.85
N LYS A 87 -11.66 -18.51 7.56
CA LYS A 87 -12.34 -17.71 6.52
C LYS A 87 -13.85 -17.63 6.72
N ALA A 88 -14.50 -18.75 7.07
CA ALA A 88 -15.93 -18.77 7.34
C ALA A 88 -16.27 -17.92 8.58
N LEU A 89 -15.48 -18.03 9.64
CA LEU A 89 -15.65 -17.28 10.88
C LEU A 89 -15.51 -15.76 10.63
N VAL A 90 -14.44 -15.34 9.95
CA VAL A 90 -14.19 -13.94 9.60
C VAL A 90 -15.28 -13.36 8.69
N ALA A 91 -15.88 -14.17 7.80
CA ALA A 91 -16.93 -13.71 6.90
C ALA A 91 -18.20 -13.25 7.64
N HIS A 92 -18.43 -13.72 8.86
CA HIS A 92 -19.58 -13.33 9.68
C HIS A 92 -19.32 -12.10 10.54
N LEU A 93 -18.09 -11.57 10.56
CA LEU A 93 -17.75 -10.42 11.39
C LEU A 93 -18.18 -9.10 10.76
N ALA A 94 -18.52 -8.12 11.60
CA ALA A 94 -18.74 -6.73 11.22
C ALA A 94 -17.93 -5.80 12.11
N ILE A 95 -17.60 -4.62 11.59
CA ILE A 95 -17.03 -3.53 12.38
C ILE A 95 -18.17 -2.61 12.81
N THR A 96 -18.25 -2.30 14.10
CA THR A 96 -19.21 -1.33 14.64
C THR A 96 -18.48 -0.40 15.58
N GLY A 97 -18.23 0.84 15.11
CA GLY A 97 -17.42 1.81 15.84
C GLY A 97 -15.96 1.35 15.98
N ALA A 98 -15.56 1.07 17.21
CA ALA A 98 -14.21 0.56 17.55
C ALA A 98 -14.16 -0.97 17.72
N ASP A 99 -15.31 -1.63 17.72
CA ASP A 99 -15.44 -3.05 18.04
C ASP A 99 -15.66 -3.91 16.80
N VAL A 100 -15.28 -5.19 16.92
CA VAL A 100 -15.62 -6.23 15.94
C VAL A 100 -16.70 -7.10 16.57
N ILE A 101 -17.81 -7.29 15.85
CA ILE A 101 -18.95 -8.10 16.31
C ILE A 101 -19.16 -9.30 15.39
N ASP A 102 -19.65 -10.41 15.94
CA ASP A 102 -20.22 -11.49 15.13
C ASP A 102 -21.67 -11.08 14.76
N ARG A 103 -21.97 -11.00 13.46
CA ARG A 103 -23.31 -10.64 12.98
C ARG A 103 -24.39 -11.68 13.32
N ARG A 104 -23.99 -12.91 13.63
CA ARG A 104 -24.93 -13.99 13.96
C ARG A 104 -25.44 -13.87 15.39
N THR A 105 -24.54 -13.59 16.33
CA THR A 105 -24.84 -13.52 17.77
C THR A 105 -25.06 -12.09 18.26
N GLY A 106 -24.49 -11.11 17.57
CA GLY A 106 -24.45 -9.70 17.99
C GLY A 106 -23.39 -9.42 19.06
N GLU A 107 -22.56 -10.40 19.41
CA GLU A 107 -21.57 -10.29 20.48
C GLU A 107 -20.25 -9.70 19.98
N VAL A 108 -19.54 -9.02 20.90
CA VAL A 108 -18.20 -8.48 20.63
C VAL A 108 -17.19 -9.63 20.63
N VAL A 109 -16.40 -9.69 19.58
CA VAL A 109 -15.38 -10.70 19.36
C VAL A 109 -14.05 -10.20 19.91
N THR A 110 -13.54 -10.86 20.94
CA THR A 110 -12.31 -10.44 21.67
C THR A 110 -11.02 -10.82 20.94
N TRP A 111 -11.05 -11.85 20.09
CA TRP A 111 -9.91 -12.29 19.27
C TRP A 111 -9.76 -11.51 17.96
N ALA A 112 -10.61 -10.50 17.70
CA ALA A 112 -10.56 -9.67 16.51
C ALA A 112 -10.57 -8.20 16.89
N ARG A 113 -9.88 -7.37 16.10
CA ARG A 113 -9.83 -5.92 16.31
C ARG A 113 -9.94 -5.14 15.02
N VAL A 114 -10.41 -3.90 15.14
CA VAL A 114 -10.42 -2.95 14.04
C VAL A 114 -8.99 -2.52 13.73
N LYS A 115 -8.51 -2.86 12.54
CA LYS A 115 -7.25 -2.38 11.98
C LYS A 115 -7.52 -1.13 11.16
N HIS A 116 -7.10 0.01 11.72
CA HIS A 116 -6.97 1.26 10.99
C HIS A 116 -5.76 1.16 10.07
N ARG A 117 -5.98 1.38 8.78
CA ARG A 117 -4.89 1.57 7.82
C ARG A 117 -4.64 3.06 7.70
N ALA A 118 -3.37 3.46 7.65
CA ALA A 118 -3.01 4.85 7.36
C ALA A 118 -3.53 5.24 5.96
N GLY A 119 -4.00 6.48 5.83
CA GLY A 119 -4.32 7.04 4.53
C GLY A 119 -3.10 7.02 3.60
N TYR A 120 -3.33 6.98 2.30
CA TYR A 120 -2.25 7.06 1.31
C TYR A 120 -2.64 7.98 0.15
N LEU A 121 -1.64 8.58 -0.48
CA LEU A 121 -1.83 9.39 -1.68
C LEU A 121 -2.03 8.49 -2.89
N GLN A 122 -3.07 8.78 -3.67
CA GLN A 122 -3.32 8.13 -4.95
C GLN A 122 -3.32 9.19 -6.05
N GLY A 123 -2.33 9.10 -6.95
CA GLY A 123 -2.22 9.95 -8.13
C GLY A 123 -2.77 9.28 -9.38
N ARG A 124 -3.44 10.06 -10.24
CA ARG A 124 -3.79 9.65 -11.61
C ARG A 124 -3.37 10.73 -12.59
N LEU A 125 -2.44 10.36 -13.47
CA LEU A 125 -2.03 11.19 -14.60
C LEU A 125 -3.06 11.12 -15.73
N THR A 126 -3.20 12.22 -16.49
CA THR A 126 -3.93 12.19 -17.77
C THR A 126 -3.13 11.42 -18.83
N ASP A 127 -3.79 10.97 -19.89
CA ASP A 127 -3.12 10.20 -20.93
C ASP A 127 -2.18 11.08 -21.77
N GLU A 128 -2.48 12.37 -21.90
CA GLU A 128 -1.58 13.37 -22.49
C GLU A 128 -0.32 13.57 -21.65
N ALA A 129 -0.47 13.65 -20.32
CA ALA A 129 0.66 13.81 -19.42
C ALA A 129 1.60 12.58 -19.46
N LYS A 130 1.04 11.37 -19.53
CA LYS A 130 1.84 10.14 -19.71
C LYS A 130 2.60 10.16 -21.03
N SER A 131 1.91 10.46 -22.13
CA SER A 131 2.51 10.48 -23.47
C SER A 131 3.63 11.52 -23.58
N ALA A 132 3.40 12.73 -23.05
CA ALA A 132 4.42 13.78 -23.00
C ALA A 132 5.62 13.38 -22.13
N ALA A 133 5.38 12.77 -20.97
CA ALA A 133 6.44 12.30 -20.09
C ALA A 133 7.29 11.20 -20.76
N GLU A 134 6.70 10.27 -21.49
CA GLU A 134 7.45 9.22 -22.20
C GLU A 134 8.40 9.80 -23.26
N VAL A 135 7.95 10.80 -24.02
CA VAL A 135 8.78 11.46 -25.04
C VAL A 135 9.93 12.21 -24.38
N GLU A 136 9.63 13.02 -23.37
CA GLU A 136 10.62 13.84 -22.66
C GLU A 136 11.65 12.97 -21.93
N VAL A 137 11.20 11.97 -21.18
CA VAL A 137 12.06 11.07 -20.41
C VAL A 137 12.93 10.25 -21.35
N ARG A 138 12.41 9.75 -22.48
CA ARG A 138 13.21 9.00 -23.46
C ARG A 138 14.34 9.86 -24.02
N ALA A 139 14.03 11.07 -24.46
CA ALA A 139 15.02 12.00 -24.98
C ALA A 139 16.10 12.34 -23.95
N ARG A 140 15.70 12.57 -22.69
CA ARG A 140 16.62 12.95 -21.61
C ARG A 140 17.42 11.77 -21.04
N ALA A 141 16.85 10.57 -21.02
CA ALA A 141 17.47 9.39 -20.49
C ALA A 141 18.66 8.92 -21.33
N GLU A 142 18.61 9.06 -22.65
CA GLU A 142 19.75 8.78 -23.53
C GLU A 142 20.93 9.73 -23.24
N GLN A 143 20.64 11.01 -23.03
CA GLN A 143 21.65 12.01 -22.67
C GLN A 143 22.25 11.73 -21.29
N LEU A 144 21.42 11.54 -20.27
CA LEU A 144 21.87 11.33 -18.90
C LEU A 144 22.62 10.00 -18.71
N SER A 145 22.18 8.92 -19.36
CA SER A 145 22.90 7.64 -19.28
C SER A 145 24.28 7.70 -19.93
N THR A 146 24.42 8.46 -21.01
CA THR A 146 25.73 8.69 -21.66
C THR A 146 26.64 9.50 -20.74
N SER A 147 26.17 10.63 -20.19
CA SER A 147 26.97 11.47 -19.28
C SER A 147 27.35 10.77 -17.97
N LEU A 148 26.48 9.90 -17.41
CA LEU A 148 26.78 9.17 -16.18
C LEU A 148 27.96 8.21 -16.35
N LEU A 149 28.05 7.56 -17.51
CA LEU A 149 29.11 6.58 -17.78
C LEU A 149 30.44 7.26 -18.11
N GLU A 150 30.40 8.42 -18.77
CA GLU A 150 31.60 9.25 -19.02
C GLU A 150 32.22 9.79 -17.72
N VAL A 151 31.42 10.03 -16.68
CA VAL A 151 31.90 10.50 -15.37
C VAL A 151 32.45 9.35 -14.51
N THR A 152 32.02 8.11 -14.73
CA THR A 152 32.52 6.95 -13.97
C THR A 152 33.74 6.27 -14.57
N ASP A 153 34.06 6.53 -15.84
CA ASP A 153 35.21 5.97 -16.55
C ASP A 153 36.46 6.89 -16.51
N GLY A 154 36.42 8.01 -15.76
CA GLY A 154 37.54 8.94 -15.55
C GLY A 154 37.95 9.05 -14.08
#